data_AF-A0A7I7MLF5-F1
#
_entry.id   AF-A0A7I7MLF5-F1
#
_cell.length_a   1.000
_cell.length_b   1.000
_cell.length_c   1.000
_cell.angle_alpha   90.00
_cell.angle_beta   90.00
_cell.angle_gamma   90.00
#
_symmetry.space_group_name_H-M   'P 1'
#
loop_
_entity.id
_entity.type
_entity.pdbx_description
1 polymer ?
#
loop_
_entity_poly.entity_id
_entity_poly.type
_entity_poly.pdbx_seq_one_letter_code
_entity_poly.pdbx_strand_id
1 'polypeptide(L)'
;MNFSVLPPEVNSGLIFAGAGSGPMLATAAAWDGLAGELASAAGSFGSVISGLTDQAWQGPAAQAMTGVARTYAAWLSVAAAQAEQASGQAKAVAAVFDVARAATVHPVVVAANRSELVSLVVSNLFGQNAPAIAAAEAAYELMWAQDVAAMAGYHAEASTAVASLTPWAAASEGIYIYVPFLDGTINLTLGNIGALNLGLGNIGNLNLGSGNTGSFNLGTGNFGALNLGSGNGSSGQGLSGAQPRKCQPGQRQHW
;
A
#
# COMPACT_ATOMS: atom_id res chain seq x y z
N MET A 1 -10.54 -1.60 -25.65
CA MET A 1 -9.92 -1.70 -26.99
C MET A 1 -10.73 -2.66 -27.84
N ASN A 2 -10.72 -2.52 -29.17
CA ASN A 2 -11.46 -3.41 -30.07
C ASN A 2 -10.47 -4.13 -31.02
N PHE A 3 -10.09 -5.36 -30.67
CA PHE A 3 -9.16 -6.17 -31.47
C PHE A 3 -9.83 -6.86 -32.66
N SER A 4 -11.17 -6.99 -32.65
CA SER A 4 -11.91 -7.68 -33.71
C SER A 4 -12.03 -6.88 -35.01
N VAL A 5 -11.63 -5.61 -35.01
CA VAL A 5 -11.55 -4.78 -36.23
C VAL A 5 -10.14 -4.69 -36.80
N LEU A 6 -9.15 -5.29 -36.13
CA LEU A 6 -7.75 -5.30 -36.58
C LEU A 6 -7.45 -6.63 -37.28
N PRO A 7 -6.82 -6.62 -38.47
CA PRO A 7 -6.45 -7.85 -39.17
C PRO A 7 -5.31 -8.60 -38.45
N PRO A 8 -5.10 -9.89 -38.76
CA PRO A 8 -4.02 -10.70 -38.20
C PRO A 8 -2.64 -10.04 -38.27
N GLU A 9 -2.29 -9.39 -39.39
CA GLU A 9 -0.99 -8.73 -39.56
C GLU A 9 -0.73 -7.67 -38.47
N VAL A 10 -1.78 -6.99 -38.02
CA VAL A 10 -1.68 -5.96 -36.98
C VAL A 10 -1.67 -6.58 -35.59
N ASN A 11 -2.62 -7.47 -35.27
CA ASN A 11 -2.68 -8.11 -33.96
C ASN A 11 -1.40 -8.92 -33.68
N SER A 12 -1.00 -9.78 -34.62
CA SER A 12 0.28 -10.50 -34.57
C SER A 12 1.48 -9.54 -34.50
N GLY A 13 1.52 -8.51 -35.35
CA GLY A 13 2.61 -7.55 -35.37
C GLY A 13 2.81 -6.83 -34.02
N LEU A 14 1.72 -6.41 -33.38
CA LEU A 14 1.77 -5.68 -32.11
C LEU A 14 2.30 -6.54 -30.95
N ILE A 15 1.88 -7.80 -30.83
CA ILE A 15 2.30 -8.65 -29.70
C ILE A 15 3.73 -9.19 -29.85
N PHE A 16 4.19 -9.41 -31.09
CA PHE A 16 5.55 -9.90 -31.37
C PHE A 16 6.60 -8.78 -31.45
N ALA A 17 6.16 -7.52 -31.60
CA ALA A 17 7.04 -6.36 -31.51
C ALA A 17 7.34 -5.98 -30.04
N GLY A 18 8.46 -5.28 -29.83
CA GLY A 18 8.82 -4.72 -28.53
C GLY A 18 9.77 -5.56 -27.69
N ALA A 19 9.97 -5.14 -26.44
CA ALA A 19 11.00 -5.69 -25.54
C ALA A 19 10.61 -7.00 -24.82
N GLY A 20 9.39 -7.50 -25.04
CA GLY A 20 8.85 -8.69 -24.35
C GLY A 20 8.55 -8.45 -22.87
N SER A 21 8.47 -9.53 -22.10
CA SER A 21 8.11 -9.53 -20.66
C SER A 21 9.25 -9.10 -19.73
N GLY A 22 10.50 -9.03 -20.22
CA GLY A 22 11.70 -8.73 -19.43
C GLY A 22 11.62 -7.45 -18.57
N PRO A 23 11.25 -6.29 -19.13
CA PRO A 23 11.11 -5.05 -18.34
C PRO A 23 10.06 -5.14 -17.22
N MET A 24 8.97 -5.89 -17.43
CA MET A 24 7.95 -6.08 -16.41
C MET A 24 8.45 -7.00 -15.28
N LEU A 25 9.22 -8.05 -15.62
CA LEU A 25 9.87 -8.91 -14.63
C LEU A 25 10.94 -8.15 -13.81
N ALA A 26 11.69 -7.24 -14.45
CA ALA A 26 12.61 -6.36 -13.74
C ALA A 26 11.89 -5.41 -12.78
N THR A 27 10.73 -4.88 -13.21
CA THR A 27 9.85 -4.07 -12.34
C THR A 27 9.37 -4.89 -11.13
N ALA A 28 8.98 -6.15 -11.33
CA ALA A 28 8.59 -7.03 -10.24
C ALA A 28 9.73 -7.25 -9.22
N ALA A 29 10.96 -7.50 -9.71
CA ALA A 29 12.13 -7.66 -8.85
C ALA A 29 12.45 -6.38 -8.05
N ALA A 30 12.25 -5.20 -8.64
CA ALA A 30 12.42 -3.94 -7.92
C ALA A 30 11.38 -3.76 -6.80
N TRP A 31 10.12 -4.13 -7.05
CA TRP A 31 9.06 -4.12 -6.03
C TRP A 31 9.32 -5.14 -4.91
N ASP A 32 9.80 -6.34 -5.23
CA ASP A 32 10.24 -7.32 -4.22
C ASP A 32 11.38 -6.76 -3.35
N GLY A 33 12.36 -6.08 -3.97
CA GLY A 33 13.44 -5.42 -3.25
C GLY A 33 12.94 -4.36 -2.27
N LEU A 34 12.05 -3.47 -2.74
CA LEU A 34 11.43 -2.44 -1.91
C LEU A 34 10.63 -3.04 -0.75
N ALA A 35 9.86 -4.11 -1.00
CA ALA A 35 9.15 -4.81 0.05
C ALA A 35 10.10 -5.31 1.16
N GLY A 36 11.22 -5.93 0.77
CA GLY A 36 12.24 -6.41 1.69
C GLY A 36 12.86 -5.28 2.54
N GLU A 37 13.16 -4.13 1.93
CA GLU A 37 13.69 -2.96 2.64
C GLU A 37 12.68 -2.39 3.64
N LEU A 38 11.41 -2.27 3.26
CA LEU A 38 10.33 -1.78 4.12
C LEU A 38 10.07 -2.73 5.30
N ALA A 39 10.05 -4.04 5.06
CA ALA A 39 9.90 -5.04 6.11
C ALA A 39 11.09 -5.04 7.09
N SER A 40 12.31 -4.90 6.56
CA SER A 40 13.52 -4.79 7.39
C SER A 40 13.52 -3.53 8.24
N ALA A 41 13.08 -2.39 7.68
CA ALA A 41 12.91 -1.14 8.41
C ALA A 41 11.87 -1.30 9.54
N ALA A 42 10.72 -1.89 9.25
CA ALA A 42 9.69 -2.17 10.25
C ALA A 42 10.22 -3.02 11.41
N GLY A 43 10.97 -4.09 11.10
CA GLY A 43 11.64 -4.94 12.09
C GLY A 43 12.66 -4.18 12.94
N SER A 44 13.47 -3.32 12.32
CA SER A 44 14.44 -2.47 13.01
C SER A 44 13.76 -1.50 13.97
N PHE A 45 12.69 -0.82 13.54
CA PHE A 45 11.90 0.05 14.43
C PHE A 45 11.31 -0.75 15.60
N GLY A 46 10.76 -1.93 15.33
CA GLY A 46 10.26 -2.83 16.39
C GLY A 46 11.32 -3.17 17.43
N SER A 47 12.54 -3.53 16.99
CA SER A 47 13.66 -3.87 17.88
C SER A 47 14.15 -2.68 18.71
N VAL A 48 14.19 -1.48 18.13
CA VAL A 48 14.58 -0.26 18.87
C VAL A 48 13.52 0.09 19.91
N ILE A 49 12.23 -0.03 19.56
CA ILE A 49 11.12 0.20 20.49
C ILE A 49 11.18 -0.77 21.67
N SER A 50 11.35 -2.07 21.44
CA SER A 50 11.44 -3.06 22.52
C SER A 50 12.65 -2.81 23.41
N GLY A 51 13.83 -2.57 22.82
CA GLY A 51 15.04 -2.24 23.55
C GLY A 51 14.89 -0.98 24.42
N LEU A 52 14.18 0.04 23.95
CA LEU A 52 13.91 1.25 24.74
C LEU A 52 12.91 1.00 25.88
N THR A 53 11.85 0.22 25.66
CA THR A 53 10.83 -0.06 26.68
C THR A 53 11.30 -1.03 27.77
N ASP A 54 12.24 -1.93 27.44
CA ASP A 54 12.78 -2.91 28.38
C ASP A 54 13.83 -2.28 29.34
N GLN A 55 14.18 -1.01 29.12
CA GLN A 55 15.18 -0.27 29.89
C GLN A 55 14.51 0.77 30.81
N ALA A 56 15.29 1.74 31.32
CA ALA A 56 14.81 2.75 32.27
C ALA A 56 13.80 3.76 31.70
N TRP A 57 13.51 3.73 30.39
CA TRP A 57 12.61 4.69 29.76
C TRP A 57 11.14 4.29 29.93
N GLN A 58 10.61 4.62 31.10
CA GLN A 58 9.24 4.28 31.51
C GLN A 58 8.46 5.53 31.91
N GLY A 59 7.12 5.42 31.87
CA GLY A 59 6.19 6.49 32.24
C GLY A 59 5.29 6.94 31.08
N PRO A 60 4.32 7.83 31.35
CA PRO A 60 3.27 8.18 30.38
C PRO A 60 3.83 8.72 29.05
N ALA A 61 4.83 9.59 29.09
CA ALA A 61 5.44 10.14 27.88
C ALA A 61 6.15 9.08 27.01
N ALA A 62 6.84 8.12 27.63
CA ALA A 62 7.47 7.01 26.93
C ALA A 62 6.43 6.07 26.29
N GLN A 63 5.31 5.81 26.97
CA GLN A 63 4.19 5.06 26.42
C GLN A 63 3.56 5.77 25.21
N ALA A 64 3.41 7.09 25.25
CA ALA A 64 2.90 7.86 24.12
C ALA A 64 3.83 7.79 22.89
N MET A 65 5.14 7.97 23.09
CA MET A 65 6.12 7.89 22.00
C MET A 65 6.21 6.48 21.41
N THR A 66 6.20 5.44 22.24
CA THR A 66 6.22 4.05 21.77
C THR A 66 4.93 3.67 21.03
N GLY A 67 3.79 4.24 21.41
CA GLY A 67 2.53 4.12 20.65
C GLY A 67 2.68 4.63 19.22
N VAL A 68 3.15 5.87 19.04
CA VAL A 68 3.40 6.47 17.72
C VAL A 68 4.39 5.65 16.90
N ALA A 69 5.51 5.26 17.51
CA ALA A 69 6.55 4.51 16.83
C ALA A 69 6.05 3.13 16.34
N ARG A 70 5.19 2.46 17.13
CA ARG A 70 4.53 1.21 16.69
C ARG A 70 3.60 1.43 15.51
N THR A 71 2.85 2.53 15.46
CA THR A 71 1.98 2.81 14.30
C THR A 71 2.80 3.08 13.03
N TYR A 72 3.95 3.74 13.16
CA TYR A 72 4.86 3.91 12.02
C TYR A 72 5.46 2.57 11.56
N ALA A 73 5.89 1.71 12.48
CA ALA A 73 6.37 0.37 12.15
C ALA A 73 5.27 -0.48 11.48
N ALA A 74 4.02 -0.39 11.97
CA ALA A 74 2.88 -1.05 11.34
C ALA A 74 2.60 -0.52 9.93
N TRP A 75 2.70 0.79 9.73
CA TRP A 75 2.58 1.41 8.41
C TRP A 75 3.65 0.89 7.43
N LEU A 76 4.90 0.78 7.88
CA LEU A 76 5.98 0.18 7.07
C LEU A 76 5.68 -1.26 6.69
N SER A 77 5.14 -2.07 7.61
CA SER A 77 4.74 -3.45 7.31
C SER A 77 3.60 -3.52 6.28
N VAL A 78 2.61 -2.62 6.36
CA VAL A 78 1.53 -2.54 5.35
C VAL A 78 2.09 -2.12 3.99
N ALA A 79 2.98 -1.11 3.97
CA ALA A 79 3.64 -0.67 2.75
C ALA A 79 4.49 -1.79 2.12
N ALA A 80 5.17 -2.61 2.94
CA ALA A 80 5.89 -3.78 2.47
C ALA A 80 4.95 -4.78 1.78
N ALA A 81 3.82 -5.14 2.41
CA ALA A 81 2.85 -6.05 1.84
C ALA A 81 2.23 -5.53 0.52
N GLN A 82 2.01 -4.22 0.40
CA GLN A 82 1.55 -3.61 -0.86
C GLN A 82 2.61 -3.66 -1.96
N ALA A 83 3.89 -3.46 -1.61
CA ALA A 83 4.99 -3.63 -2.56
C ALA A 83 5.11 -5.09 -3.03
N GLU A 84 4.93 -6.08 -2.15
CA GLU A 84 4.87 -7.50 -2.53
C GLU A 84 3.69 -7.77 -3.47
N GLN A 85 2.52 -7.19 -3.20
CA GLN A 85 1.36 -7.30 -4.08
C GLN A 85 1.65 -6.72 -5.47
N ALA A 86 2.28 -5.55 -5.54
CA ALA A 86 2.66 -4.92 -6.79
C ALA A 86 3.62 -5.79 -7.62
N SER A 87 4.61 -6.40 -6.96
CA SER A 87 5.49 -7.40 -7.59
C SER A 87 4.70 -8.59 -8.14
N GLY A 88 3.80 -9.16 -7.34
CA GLY A 88 2.95 -10.27 -7.74
C GLY A 88 2.11 -9.95 -8.99
N GLN A 89 1.50 -8.77 -9.05
CA GLN A 89 0.72 -8.36 -10.22
C GLN A 89 1.60 -8.07 -11.44
N ALA A 90 2.80 -7.53 -11.26
CA ALA A 90 3.75 -7.36 -12.37
C ALA A 90 4.16 -8.72 -12.97
N LYS A 91 4.43 -9.74 -12.13
CA LYS A 91 4.70 -11.11 -12.58
C LYS A 91 3.49 -11.71 -13.32
N ALA A 92 2.27 -11.49 -12.80
CA ALA A 92 1.05 -11.96 -13.45
C ALA A 92 0.86 -11.33 -14.85
N VAL A 93 1.03 -10.02 -14.98
CA VAL A 93 0.93 -9.33 -16.28
C VAL A 93 2.00 -9.83 -17.27
N ALA A 94 3.23 -10.06 -16.80
CA ALA A 94 4.28 -10.65 -17.63
C ALA A 94 3.90 -12.05 -18.14
N ALA A 95 3.36 -12.90 -17.28
CA ALA A 95 2.90 -14.23 -17.66
C ALA A 95 1.73 -14.19 -18.65
N VAL A 96 0.76 -13.31 -18.44
CA VAL A 96 -0.39 -13.10 -19.33
C VAL A 96 0.06 -12.62 -20.71
N PHE A 97 1.09 -11.76 -20.79
CA PHE A 97 1.72 -11.38 -22.06
C PHE A 97 2.33 -12.59 -22.78
N ASP A 98 3.10 -13.42 -22.08
CA ASP A 98 3.76 -14.58 -22.68
C ASP A 98 2.73 -15.64 -23.15
N VAL A 99 1.63 -15.84 -22.41
CA VAL A 99 0.49 -16.68 -22.83
C VAL A 99 -0.16 -16.12 -24.08
N ALA A 100 -0.46 -14.82 -24.11
CA ALA A 100 -1.07 -14.18 -25.28
C ALA A 100 -0.18 -14.31 -26.51
N ARG A 101 1.11 -14.01 -26.37
CA ARG A 101 2.09 -14.13 -27.45
C ARG A 101 2.23 -15.56 -27.97
N ALA A 102 2.15 -16.56 -27.09
CA ALA A 102 2.20 -17.97 -27.49
C ALA A 102 0.92 -18.43 -28.21
N ALA A 103 -0.23 -17.84 -27.87
CA ALA A 103 -1.52 -18.14 -28.50
C ALA A 103 -1.74 -17.39 -29.83
N THR A 104 -1.12 -16.23 -30.01
CA THR A 104 -1.21 -15.41 -31.24
C THR A 104 -0.45 -16.06 -32.40
N VAL A 105 -1.00 -15.94 -33.61
CA VAL A 105 -0.38 -16.44 -34.83
C VAL A 105 0.95 -15.71 -35.07
N HIS A 106 1.98 -16.44 -35.49
CA HIS A 106 3.26 -15.79 -35.79
C HIS A 106 3.16 -15.00 -37.10
N PRO A 107 3.70 -13.76 -37.20
CA PRO A 107 3.60 -12.93 -38.40
C PRO A 107 4.06 -13.59 -39.71
N VAL A 108 5.05 -14.49 -39.64
CA VAL A 108 5.54 -15.25 -40.80
C VAL A 108 4.47 -16.19 -41.37
N VAL A 109 3.59 -16.75 -40.52
CA VAL A 109 2.50 -17.63 -40.97
C VAL A 109 1.44 -16.83 -41.72
N VAL A 110 1.09 -15.64 -41.20
CA VAL A 110 0.18 -14.71 -41.87
C VAL A 110 0.75 -14.32 -43.23
N ALA A 111 2.02 -13.91 -43.28
CA ALA A 111 2.69 -13.50 -44.53
C ALA A 111 2.76 -14.64 -45.57
N ALA A 112 3.00 -15.88 -45.13
CA ALA A 112 3.02 -17.05 -46.01
C ALA A 112 1.65 -17.28 -46.66
N ASN A 113 0.57 -17.24 -45.88
CA ASN A 113 -0.79 -17.35 -46.40
C ASN A 113 -1.13 -16.26 -47.43
N ARG A 114 -0.76 -15.00 -47.15
CA ARG A 114 -0.97 -13.89 -48.10
C ARG A 114 -0.19 -14.10 -49.40
N SER A 115 1.03 -14.62 -49.31
CA SER A 115 1.87 -14.91 -50.48
C SER A 115 1.31 -16.06 -51.32
N GLU A 116 0.80 -17.11 -50.67
CA GLU A 116 0.12 -18.24 -51.31
C GLU A 116 -1.14 -17.78 -52.04
N LEU A 117 -1.98 -16.96 -51.40
CA LEU A 117 -3.18 -16.40 -52.00
C LEU A 117 -2.86 -15.65 -53.31
N VAL A 118 -1.83 -14.78 -53.29
CA VAL A 118 -1.40 -14.05 -54.49
C VAL A 118 -0.96 -15.01 -55.60
N SER A 119 -0.17 -16.05 -55.28
CA SER A 119 0.27 -17.06 -56.26
C SER A 119 -0.90 -17.82 -56.88
N LEU A 120 -1.88 -18.22 -56.07
CA LEU A 120 -3.07 -18.94 -56.51
C LEU A 120 -3.95 -18.06 -57.42
N VAL A 121 -4.14 -16.79 -57.07
CA VAL A 121 -4.91 -15.83 -57.87
C VAL A 121 -4.24 -15.56 -59.21
N VAL A 122 -2.93 -15.30 -59.23
CA VAL A 122 -2.17 -15.02 -60.47
C VAL A 122 -2.18 -16.20 -61.43
N SER A 123 -2.21 -17.43 -60.93
CA SER A 123 -2.27 -18.66 -61.74
C SER A 123 -3.68 -19.11 -62.11
N ASN A 124 -4.74 -18.40 -61.67
CA ASN A 124 -6.13 -18.83 -61.82
C ASN A 124 -6.76 -18.52 -63.20
N LEU A 125 -6.05 -18.75 -64.29
CA LEU A 125 -6.50 -18.35 -65.65
C LEU A 125 -7.84 -19.00 -66.07
N PHE A 126 -8.07 -20.24 -65.64
CA PHE A 126 -9.26 -21.02 -65.99
C PHE A 126 -10.21 -21.26 -64.82
N GLY A 127 -10.01 -20.58 -63.68
CA GLY A 127 -10.85 -20.76 -62.49
C GLY A 127 -10.58 -22.04 -61.69
N GLN A 128 -9.61 -22.87 -62.09
CA GLN A 128 -9.31 -24.16 -61.45
C GLN A 128 -8.79 -24.02 -60.01
N ASN A 129 -8.18 -22.87 -59.67
CA ASN A 129 -7.67 -22.61 -58.33
C ASN A 129 -8.74 -22.07 -57.38
N ALA A 130 -9.99 -21.87 -57.82
CA ALA A 130 -11.05 -21.31 -56.98
C ALA A 130 -11.22 -22.02 -55.62
N PRO A 131 -11.22 -23.38 -55.53
CA PRO A 131 -11.28 -24.06 -54.24
C PRO A 131 -10.06 -23.80 -53.34
N ALA A 132 -8.86 -23.70 -53.92
CA ALA A 132 -7.63 -23.43 -53.17
C ALA A 132 -7.57 -21.98 -52.66
N ILE A 133 -8.06 -21.01 -53.45
CA ILE A 133 -8.22 -19.62 -53.03
C ILE A 133 -9.16 -19.53 -51.83
N ALA A 134 -10.33 -20.18 -51.91
CA ALA A 134 -11.29 -20.20 -50.81
C ALA A 134 -10.70 -20.85 -49.55
N ALA A 135 -9.86 -21.89 -49.69
CA ALA A 135 -9.16 -22.50 -48.55
C ALA A 135 -8.12 -21.55 -47.93
N ALA A 136 -7.36 -20.81 -48.74
CA ALA A 136 -6.40 -19.81 -48.26
C ALA A 136 -7.11 -18.65 -47.53
N GLU A 137 -8.23 -18.16 -48.06
CA GLU A 137 -9.06 -17.15 -47.41
C GLU A 137 -9.66 -17.66 -46.09
N ALA A 138 -10.20 -18.89 -46.06
CA ALA A 138 -10.72 -19.48 -44.84
C ALA A 138 -9.64 -19.67 -43.75
N ALA A 139 -8.43 -20.07 -44.14
CA ALA A 139 -7.31 -20.15 -43.21
C ALA A 139 -6.94 -18.77 -42.62
N TYR A 140 -6.98 -17.72 -43.44
CA TYR A 140 -6.75 -16.34 -42.98
C TYR A 140 -7.81 -15.87 -41.97
N GLU A 141 -9.09 -16.18 -42.21
CA GLU A 141 -10.17 -15.87 -41.26
C GLU A 141 -10.00 -16.63 -39.93
N LEU A 142 -9.49 -17.86 -39.96
CA LEU A 142 -9.15 -18.61 -38.73
C LEU A 142 -7.98 -17.97 -37.98
N MET A 143 -6.94 -17.52 -38.68
CA MET A 143 -5.84 -16.76 -38.06
C MET A 143 -6.36 -15.49 -37.40
N TRP A 144 -7.31 -14.80 -38.05
CA TRP A 144 -7.94 -13.61 -37.48
C TRP A 144 -8.71 -13.92 -36.20
N ALA A 145 -9.57 -14.94 -36.23
CA ALA A 145 -10.31 -15.35 -35.04
C ALA A 145 -9.39 -15.75 -33.87
N GLN A 146 -8.30 -16.46 -34.15
CA GLN A 146 -7.31 -16.86 -33.14
C GLN A 146 -6.63 -15.66 -32.50
N ASP A 147 -6.15 -14.70 -33.31
CA ASP A 147 -5.51 -13.48 -32.82
C ASP A 147 -6.46 -12.62 -31.98
N VAL A 148 -7.72 -12.50 -32.41
CA VAL A 148 -8.76 -11.78 -31.65
C VAL A 148 -9.02 -12.44 -30.31
N ALA A 149 -9.13 -13.78 -30.27
CA ALA A 149 -9.32 -14.51 -29.03
C ALA A 149 -8.13 -14.35 -28.07
N ALA A 150 -6.90 -14.45 -28.58
CA ALA A 150 -5.68 -14.25 -27.80
C ALA A 150 -5.62 -12.84 -27.18
N MET A 151 -5.88 -11.80 -27.98
CA MET A 151 -5.83 -10.41 -27.50
C MET A 151 -7.00 -10.04 -26.58
N ALA A 152 -8.17 -10.64 -26.76
CA ALA A 152 -9.30 -10.50 -25.84
C ALA A 152 -8.98 -11.12 -24.47
N GLY A 153 -8.40 -12.33 -24.46
CA GLY A 153 -7.92 -12.99 -23.24
C GLY A 153 -6.85 -12.17 -22.53
N TYR A 154 -5.84 -11.70 -23.28
CA TYR A 154 -4.80 -10.79 -22.77
C TYR A 154 -5.39 -9.57 -22.07
N HIS A 155 -6.32 -8.88 -22.72
CA HIS A 155 -6.94 -7.68 -22.15
C HIS A 155 -7.74 -8.00 -20.88
N ALA A 156 -8.53 -9.07 -20.88
CA ALA A 156 -9.33 -9.47 -19.72
C ALA A 156 -8.44 -9.78 -18.51
N GLU A 157 -7.44 -10.65 -18.69
CA GLU A 157 -6.57 -11.10 -17.61
C GLU A 157 -5.63 -10.00 -17.11
N ALA A 158 -5.04 -9.21 -18.02
CA ALA A 158 -4.21 -8.08 -17.63
C ALA A 158 -5.01 -7.01 -16.87
N SER A 159 -6.27 -6.76 -17.28
CA SER A 159 -7.15 -5.83 -16.56
C SER A 159 -7.48 -6.33 -15.16
N THR A 160 -7.71 -7.64 -14.99
CA THR A 160 -7.93 -8.26 -13.67
C THR A 160 -6.72 -8.14 -12.77
N ALA A 161 -5.50 -8.36 -13.29
CA ALA A 161 -4.27 -8.21 -12.52
C ALA A 161 -4.10 -6.77 -12.02
N VAL A 162 -4.29 -5.78 -12.90
CA VAL A 162 -4.22 -4.35 -12.53
C VAL A 162 -5.32 -3.96 -11.53
N ALA A 163 -6.55 -4.43 -11.73
CA ALA A 163 -7.67 -4.15 -10.83
C ALA A 163 -7.49 -4.74 -9.42
N SER A 164 -6.62 -5.74 -9.26
CA SER A 164 -6.33 -6.38 -7.98
C SER A 164 -5.35 -5.57 -7.13
N LEU A 165 -4.68 -4.55 -7.68
CA LEU A 165 -3.78 -3.68 -6.92
C LEU A 165 -4.55 -2.84 -5.91
N THR A 166 -4.16 -2.90 -4.64
CA THR A 166 -4.73 -2.00 -3.62
C THR A 166 -4.20 -0.58 -3.81
N PRO A 167 -5.06 0.45 -3.88
CA PRO A 167 -4.61 1.84 -3.92
C PRO A 167 -3.76 2.19 -2.70
N TRP A 168 -2.65 2.90 -2.91
CA TRP A 168 -1.72 3.30 -1.85
C TRP A 168 -2.39 4.16 -0.75
N ALA A 169 -3.45 4.90 -1.08
CA ALA A 169 -4.23 5.67 -0.12
C ALA A 169 -4.84 4.80 1.01
N ALA A 170 -5.11 3.52 0.75
CA ALA A 170 -5.59 2.58 1.77
C ALA A 170 -4.51 2.20 2.80
N ALA A 171 -3.21 2.31 2.46
CA ALA A 171 -2.13 2.20 3.45
C ALA A 171 -2.02 3.43 4.36
N SER A 172 -2.69 4.54 4.00
CA SER A 172 -2.59 5.82 4.71
C SER A 172 -3.82 6.15 5.55
N GLU A 173 -4.68 5.16 5.86
CA GLU A 173 -5.60 5.32 6.98
C GLU A 173 -4.75 5.73 8.19
N GLY A 174 -4.93 6.97 8.65
CA GLY A 174 -3.96 7.69 9.45
C GLY A 174 -3.56 6.96 10.73
N ILE A 175 -2.53 7.48 11.40
CA ILE A 175 -2.13 6.99 12.72
C ILE A 175 -3.30 7.17 13.70
N TYR A 176 -4.08 6.11 13.91
CA TYR A 176 -5.17 6.05 14.88
C TYR A 176 -4.67 5.37 16.15
N ILE A 177 -4.69 6.08 17.28
CA ILE A 177 -4.39 5.50 18.59
C ILE A 177 -5.72 5.13 19.25
N TYR A 178 -5.96 3.84 19.42
CA TYR A 178 -7.12 3.32 20.17
C TYR A 178 -6.82 3.33 21.67
N VAL A 179 -7.72 3.93 22.47
CA VAL A 179 -7.64 3.98 23.94
C VAL A 179 -8.89 3.29 24.53
N PRO A 180 -8.76 2.13 25.21
CA PRO A 180 -9.90 1.25 25.58
C PRO A 180 -10.94 1.82 26.55
N PHE A 181 -10.78 3.06 27.04
CA PHE A 181 -11.61 3.67 28.08
C PHE A 181 -12.37 4.92 27.60
N LEU A 182 -12.37 5.19 26.28
CA LEU A 182 -13.18 6.25 25.67
C LEU A 182 -13.97 5.68 24.49
N ASP A 183 -15.28 5.89 24.51
CA ASP A 183 -16.24 5.48 23.47
C ASP A 183 -16.13 6.40 22.23
N GLY A 184 -14.91 6.67 21.75
CA GLY A 184 -14.67 7.57 20.62
C GLY A 184 -13.19 7.72 20.23
N THR A 185 -12.94 7.70 18.92
CA THR A 185 -11.63 7.90 18.28
C THR A 185 -11.25 9.38 18.32
N ILE A 186 -10.06 9.71 18.83
CA ILE A 186 -9.55 11.09 18.84
C ILE A 186 -8.20 11.10 18.13
N ASN A 187 -8.21 11.60 16.89
CA ASN A 187 -7.02 12.00 16.17
C ASN A 187 -6.63 13.43 16.59
N LEU A 188 -5.34 13.80 16.49
CA LEU A 188 -4.78 15.15 16.26
C LEU A 188 -3.41 15.39 16.97
N THR A 189 -2.32 14.98 16.29
CA THR A 189 -0.87 15.32 16.48
C THR A 189 -0.04 14.59 17.57
N LEU A 190 1.29 14.52 17.32
CA LEU A 190 2.31 13.72 18.04
C LEU A 190 2.33 13.99 19.57
N GLY A 191 2.28 12.91 20.37
CA GLY A 191 2.61 12.94 21.80
C GLY A 191 1.49 13.30 22.77
N ASN A 192 0.25 13.45 22.33
CA ASN A 192 -0.89 13.70 23.24
C ASN A 192 -1.32 12.42 23.99
N ILE A 193 -1.70 12.55 25.27
CA ILE A 193 -2.24 11.51 26.15
C ILE A 193 -3.56 12.01 26.74
N GLY A 194 -4.64 11.25 26.57
CA GLY A 194 -6.00 11.62 26.98
C GLY A 194 -6.86 12.12 25.80
N ALA A 195 -8.03 12.68 26.10
CA ALA A 195 -9.09 12.89 25.13
C ALA A 195 -9.20 14.33 24.62
N LEU A 196 -9.54 14.48 23.35
CA LEU A 196 -9.93 15.74 22.69
C LEU A 196 -8.84 16.82 22.79
N ASN A 197 -7.57 16.42 22.65
CA ASN A 197 -6.42 17.32 22.65
C ASN A 197 -6.04 17.73 21.22
N LEU A 198 -5.76 19.02 21.02
CA LEU A 198 -5.39 19.59 19.72
C LEU A 198 -4.04 20.32 19.84
N GLY A 199 -2.99 19.73 19.25
CA GLY A 199 -1.59 20.20 19.27
C GLY A 199 -0.60 19.10 19.68
N LEU A 200 0.60 19.43 20.20
CA LEU A 200 1.67 18.45 20.46
C LEU A 200 1.91 18.22 21.96
N GLY A 201 2.11 16.98 22.40
CA GLY A 201 2.66 16.67 23.73
C GLY A 201 1.78 17.02 24.94
N ASN A 202 0.46 17.08 24.81
CA ASN A 202 -0.47 17.36 25.91
C ASN A 202 -0.81 16.10 26.73
N ILE A 203 -0.91 16.18 28.05
CA ILE A 203 -1.28 15.09 28.96
C ILE A 203 -2.53 15.50 29.74
N GLY A 204 -3.68 14.84 29.53
CA GLY A 204 -4.98 15.17 30.12
C GLY A 204 -6.07 15.29 29.05
N ASN A 205 -7.21 15.93 29.35
CA ASN A 205 -8.34 16.03 28.40
C ASN A 205 -8.60 17.47 27.96
N LEU A 206 -9.12 17.67 26.75
CA LEU A 206 -9.63 18.96 26.25
C LEU A 206 -8.59 20.09 26.23
N ASN A 207 -7.33 19.79 25.89
CA ASN A 207 -6.29 20.82 25.75
C ASN A 207 -6.13 21.29 24.31
N LEU A 208 -6.00 22.59 24.10
CA LEU A 208 -5.73 23.23 22.81
C LEU A 208 -4.41 24.00 22.88
N GLY A 209 -3.38 23.53 22.16
CA GLY A 209 -2.00 24.03 22.20
C GLY A 209 -0.99 22.90 22.44
N SER A 210 0.20 23.19 22.97
CA SER A 210 1.29 22.18 23.08
C SER A 210 1.90 22.11 24.47
N GLY A 211 2.29 20.92 24.93
CA GLY A 211 3.04 20.69 26.17
C GLY A 211 2.25 20.93 27.46
N ASN A 212 0.92 20.88 27.43
CA ASN A 212 0.11 21.06 28.63
C ASN A 212 0.02 19.76 29.45
N THR A 213 0.01 19.83 30.77
CA THR A 213 -0.20 18.70 31.69
C THR A 213 -1.35 19.01 32.66
N GLY A 214 -2.48 18.34 32.48
CA GLY A 214 -3.78 18.57 33.10
C GLY A 214 -4.87 18.77 32.02
N SER A 215 -6.07 19.24 32.38
CA SER A 215 -7.22 19.26 31.47
C SER A 215 -7.78 20.66 31.21
N PHE A 216 -8.45 20.88 30.08
CA PHE A 216 -9.10 22.15 29.72
C PHE A 216 -8.15 23.35 29.60
N ASN A 217 -6.93 23.15 29.10
CA ASN A 217 -5.96 24.23 28.91
C ASN A 217 -5.96 24.77 27.48
N LEU A 218 -5.88 26.09 27.32
CA LEU A 218 -5.72 26.77 26.03
C LEU A 218 -4.40 27.56 26.01
N GLY A 219 -3.42 27.08 25.25
CA GLY A 219 -2.09 27.66 25.08
C GLY A 219 -0.97 26.64 25.30
N THR A 220 0.24 27.07 25.70
CA THR A 220 1.42 26.18 25.73
C THR A 220 2.06 26.01 27.10
N GLY A 221 2.54 24.81 27.44
CA GLY A 221 3.33 24.57 28.64
C GLY A 221 2.61 24.80 29.97
N ASN A 222 1.28 24.65 30.02
CA ASN A 222 0.50 24.84 31.25
C ASN A 222 0.48 23.57 32.11
N PHE A 223 0.39 23.73 33.43
CA PHE A 223 0.20 22.67 34.41
C PHE A 223 -1.10 22.88 35.21
N GLY A 224 -1.88 21.82 35.43
CA GLY A 224 -3.19 21.90 36.07
C GLY A 224 -4.34 22.10 35.06
N ALA A 225 -5.45 22.69 35.48
CA ALA A 225 -6.65 22.79 34.66
C ALA A 225 -7.16 24.23 34.48
N LEU A 226 -7.93 24.44 33.40
CA LEU A 226 -8.59 25.71 33.06
C LEU A 226 -7.62 26.89 32.84
N ASN A 227 -6.39 26.61 32.38
CA ASN A 227 -5.43 27.67 32.08
C ASN A 227 -5.68 28.28 30.69
N LEU A 228 -5.49 29.60 30.59
CA LEU A 228 -5.46 30.35 29.34
C LEU A 228 -4.12 31.07 29.21
N GLY A 229 -3.45 30.94 28.06
CA GLY A 229 -2.11 31.48 27.84
C GLY A 229 -1.02 30.42 28.02
N SER A 230 0.20 30.82 28.34
CA SER A 230 1.34 29.89 28.38
C SER A 230 2.09 29.93 29.72
N GLY A 231 2.59 28.77 30.16
CA GLY A 231 3.43 28.64 31.35
C GLY A 231 2.71 28.78 32.69
N ASN A 232 1.39 28.64 32.72
CA ASN A 232 0.61 28.75 33.96
C ASN A 232 0.67 27.46 34.80
N GLY A 233 0.49 27.57 36.11
CA GLY A 233 0.45 26.42 37.03
C GLY A 233 -0.44 26.65 38.24
N SER A 234 -1.51 25.87 38.40
CA SER A 234 -2.33 25.85 39.62
C SER A 234 -2.13 24.52 40.37
N SER A 235 -1.47 24.58 41.53
CA SER A 235 -1.30 23.43 42.41
C SER A 235 -2.60 23.16 43.17
N GLY A 236 -3.46 22.28 42.64
CA GLY A 236 -4.61 21.73 43.35
C GLY A 236 -4.46 20.22 43.54
N GLN A 237 -3.88 19.78 44.66
CA GLN A 237 -3.86 18.37 45.03
C GLN A 237 -5.26 17.88 45.41
N GLY A 238 -5.71 16.77 44.80
CA GLY A 238 -6.78 15.91 45.30
C GLY A 238 -6.24 14.49 45.49
N LEU A 239 -5.92 14.14 46.73
CA LEU A 239 -5.48 12.82 47.20
C LEU A 239 -6.62 11.79 47.14
N SER A 240 -6.31 10.54 46.77
CA SER A 240 -6.72 9.39 47.59
C SER A 240 -5.74 8.21 47.43
N GLY A 241 -5.15 7.76 48.55
CA GLY A 241 -4.50 6.45 48.66
C GLY A 241 -3.09 6.38 49.30
N ALA A 242 -3.02 6.43 50.64
CA ALA A 242 -1.96 5.90 51.55
C ALA A 242 -0.53 6.48 51.49
N GLN A 243 0.19 6.86 52.56
CA GLN A 243 0.05 6.95 54.02
C GLN A 243 1.21 7.86 54.52
N PRO A 244 1.03 8.79 55.47
CA PRO A 244 2.14 9.28 56.29
C PRO A 244 2.25 8.43 57.57
N ARG A 245 3.47 7.96 57.87
CA ARG A 245 3.79 7.33 59.16
C ARG A 245 3.42 8.27 60.31
N LYS A 246 2.61 7.77 61.25
CA LYS A 246 2.30 8.42 62.52
C LYS A 246 3.60 8.59 63.33
N CYS A 247 3.95 9.82 63.67
CA CYS A 247 4.68 10.13 64.90
C CYS A 247 3.69 10.79 65.87
N GLN A 248 3.44 10.14 67.01
CA GLN A 248 2.52 10.60 68.05
C GLN A 248 3.06 11.84 68.80
N PRO A 249 2.18 12.73 69.32
CA PRO A 249 2.60 13.81 70.19
C PRO A 249 2.53 13.42 71.67
N GLY A 250 3.58 13.77 72.42
CA GLY A 250 3.48 14.10 73.85
C GLY A 250 4.19 13.18 74.84
N GLN A 251 5.45 13.47 75.17
CA GLN A 251 5.95 13.43 76.55
C GLN A 251 6.94 14.59 76.76
N ARG A 252 6.98 15.04 78.01
CA ARG A 252 7.33 16.37 78.50
C ARG A 252 8.70 16.30 79.22
N GLN A 253 9.41 17.43 79.24
CA GLN A 253 10.44 17.86 80.21
C GLN A 253 11.77 17.09 80.31
N HIS A 254 12.90 17.79 80.16
CA HIS A 254 13.74 18.30 81.27
C HIS A 254 15.15 18.68 80.78
N TRP A 255 15.58 19.87 81.23
CA TRP A 255 16.92 20.50 81.19
C TRP A 255 17.53 20.82 79.83
#